data_AF-A0A3B0W7T6-F1
#
_entry.id   AF-A0A3B0W7T6-F1
#
_cell.length_a   1.000
_cell.length_b   1.000
_cell.length_c   1.000
_cell.angle_alpha   90.00
_cell.angle_beta   90.00
_cell.angle_gamma   90.00
#
_symmetry.space_group_name_H-M   'P 1'
#
loop_
_entity.id
_entity.type
_entity.pdbx_description
1 polymer ?
#
loop_
_entity_poly.entity_id
_entity_poly.type
_entity_poly.pdbx_seq_one_letter_code
_entity_poly.pdbx_strand_id
1 'polypeptide(L)' 'MSATPNLQTSNDPNIKFLQQTIHNMENELSTASFNGDRRQIPLLMKQLKEARRILSNMTGED' A
#
# COMPACT_ATOMS: atom_id res chain seq x y z
N MET A 1 17.93 -10.36 11.92
CA MET A 1 17.03 -9.43 12.62
C MET A 1 15.98 -8.99 11.61
N SER A 2 14.74 -9.42 11.79
CA SER A 2 13.64 -9.11 10.87
C SER A 2 13.24 -7.66 11.07
N ALA A 3 13.44 -6.81 10.07
CA ALA A 3 12.92 -5.46 10.07
C ALA A 3 11.40 -5.53 9.94
N THR A 4 10.71 -5.50 11.07
CA THR A 4 9.30 -5.07 11.10
C THR A 4 9.25 -3.66 10.53
N PRO A 5 8.46 -3.39 9.48
CA PRO A 5 8.32 -2.02 8.98
C PRO A 5 7.78 -1.18 10.13
N ASN A 6 8.56 -0.16 10.50
CA ASN A 6 8.19 0.80 11.51
C ASN A 6 7.01 1.58 10.94
N LEU A 7 5.78 1.17 11.25
CA LEU A 7 4.57 1.97 11.07
C LEU A 7 4.71 3.16 12.03
N GLN A 8 5.58 4.12 11.70
CA GLN A 8 5.61 5.40 12.39
C GLN A 8 4.21 5.99 12.22
N THR A 9 3.49 5.97 13.34
CA THR A 9 2.10 6.31 13.48
C THR A 9 1.94 7.80 13.27
N SER A 10 1.84 8.21 12.00
CA SER A 10 1.41 9.56 11.67
C SER A 10 0.02 9.79 12.28
N ASN A 11 -0.13 10.87 13.04
CA ASN A 11 -1.39 11.23 13.68
C ASN A 11 -2.41 11.83 12.71
N ASP A 12 -2.03 12.07 11.45
CA ASP A 12 -2.92 12.58 10.41
C ASP A 12 -3.94 11.49 10.01
N PRO A 13 -5.25 11.75 10.15
CA PRO A 13 -6.29 10.78 9.77
C PRO A 13 -6.24 10.40 8.28
N ASN A 14 -5.79 11.28 7.40
CA ASN A 14 -5.63 10.99 5.97
C ASN A 14 -4.46 10.02 5.73
N ILE A 15 -3.37 10.16 6.48
CA ILE A 15 -2.23 9.25 6.39
C ILE A 15 -2.63 7.85 6.88
N LYS A 16 -3.35 7.76 8.00
CA LYS A 16 -3.88 6.47 8.50
C LYS A 16 -4.82 5.80 7.51
N PHE A 17 -5.74 6.57 6.92
CA PHE A 17 -6.65 6.07 5.90
C PHE A 17 -5.88 5.53 4.68
N LEU A 18 -4.87 6.27 4.23
CA LEU A 18 -4.06 5.87 3.08
C LEU A 18 -3.19 4.64 3.37
N GLN A 19 -2.60 4.55 4.57
CA GLN A 19 -1.87 3.37 5.03
C GLN A 19 -2.78 2.12 5.05
N GLN A 20 -4.00 2.25 5.57
CA GLN A 20 -4.97 1.15 5.56
C GLN A 20 -5.39 0.77 4.13
N THR A 21 -5.56 1.76 3.26
CA THR A 21 -5.91 1.53 1.85
C THR A 21 -4.79 0.75 1.14
N ILE A 22 -3.53 1.16 1.32
CA ILE A 22 -2.35 0.45 0.80
C ILE A 22 -2.32 -1.00 1.30
N HIS A 23 -2.52 -1.22 2.60
CA HIS A 23 -2.54 -2.56 3.17
C HIS A 23 -3.64 -3.45 2.56
N ASN A 24 -4.85 -2.91 2.38
CA ASN A 24 -5.94 -3.64 1.74
C ASN A 24 -5.59 -4.02 0.29
N MET A 25 -5.00 -3.08 -0.45
CA MET A 25 -4.58 -3.32 -1.83
C MET A 25 -3.44 -4.35 -1.94
N GLU A 26 -2.53 -4.41 -0.97
CA GLU A 26 -1.52 -5.46 -0.89
C GLU A 26 -2.15 -6.84 -0.68
N ASN A 27 -3.17 -6.92 0.18
CA ASN A 27 -3.93 -8.16 0.39
C ASN A 27 -4.70 -8.58 -0.86
N GLU A 28 -5.33 -7.64 -1.57
CA GLU A 28 -6.00 -7.90 -2.85
C GLU A 28 -5.02 -8.35 -3.93
N LEU A 29 -3.86 -7.70 -4.05
CA LEU A 29 -2.82 -8.06 -5.02
C LEU A 29 -2.24 -9.44 -4.73
N SER A 30 -2.02 -9.75 -3.45
CA SER A 30 -1.62 -11.08 -2.98
C SER A 30 -2.66 -12.13 -3.38
N THR A 31 -3.93 -11.89 -3.05
CA THR A 31 -5.05 -12.77 -3.39
C THR A 31 -5.20 -12.99 -4.89
N ALA A 32 -5.12 -11.92 -5.69
CA ALA A 32 -5.17 -11.99 -7.15
C ALA A 32 -3.98 -12.80 -7.71
N SER A 33 -2.79 -12.66 -7.11
CA SER A 33 -1.60 -13.43 -7.49
C SER A 33 -1.76 -14.92 -7.16
N PHE A 34 -2.27 -15.26 -5.97
CA PHE A 34 -2.52 -16.63 -5.55
C PHE A 34 -3.63 -17.31 -6.37
N ASN A 35 -4.72 -16.60 -6.66
CA ASN A 35 -5.84 -17.12 -7.44
C ASN A 35 -5.60 -17.10 -8.96
N GLY A 36 -4.46 -16.55 -9.41
CA GLY A 36 -4.11 -16.48 -10.82
C GLY A 36 -4.94 -15.47 -11.63
N ASP A 37 -5.59 -14.50 -10.99
CA ASP A 37 -6.34 -13.44 -11.69
C ASP A 37 -5.39 -12.37 -12.26
N ARG A 38 -4.72 -12.74 -13.35
CA ARG A 38 -3.73 -11.91 -14.05
C ARG A 38 -4.31 -10.64 -14.68
N ARG A 39 -5.64 -10.50 -14.76
CA ARG A 39 -6.28 -9.32 -15.37
C ARG A 39 -6.27 -8.14 -14.41
N GLN A 40 -6.40 -8.40 -13.11
CA GLN A 40 -6.49 -7.37 -12.09
C GLN A 40 -5.12 -6.93 -11.54
N ILE A 41 -4.12 -7.83 -11.56
CA ILE A 41 -2.76 -7.57 -11.05
C ILE A 41 -2.15 -6.27 -11.61
N PRO A 42 -2.16 -5.99 -12.93
CA PRO A 42 -1.51 -4.78 -13.46
C PRO A 42 -2.18 -3.49 -12.99
N LEU A 43 -3.51 -3.51 -12.83
CA LEU A 43 -4.26 -2.35 -12.34
C LEU A 43 -3.97 -2.12 -10.85
N LEU A 44 -4.05 -3.18 -10.04
CA LEU A 44 -3.77 -3.14 -8.60
C LEU A 44 -2.34 -2.66 -8.33
N MET A 45 -1.33 -3.13 -9.08
CA MET A 45 0.04 -2.66 -8.95
C MET A 45 0.20 -1.18 -9.26
N LYS A 46 -0.48 -0.67 -10.30
CA LYS A 46 -0.46 0.76 -10.65
C LYS A 46 -1.08 1.60 -9.53
N GLN A 47 -2.24 1.20 -9.06
CA GLN A 47 -2.92 1.91 -7.97
C GLN A 47 -2.09 1.88 -6.68
N LEU A 48 -1.47 0.74 -6.36
CA LEU A 48 -0.63 0.58 -5.16
C LEU A 48 0.60 1.49 -5.23
N LYS A 49 1.21 1.60 -6.41
CA LYS A 49 2.34 2.50 -6.64
C LYS A 49 1.94 3.96 -6.42
N GLU A 50 0.79 4.39 -6.96
CA GLU A 50 0.31 5.76 -6.76
C GLU A 50 -0.08 6.02 -5.30
N ALA A 51 -0.73 5.08 -4.62
CA ALA A 51 -1.08 5.23 -3.22
C ALA A 51 0.18 5.39 -2.33
N ARG A 52 1.22 4.59 -2.58
CA ARG A 52 2.52 4.72 -1.89
C ARG A 52 3.21 6.05 -2.20
N ARG A 53 3.14 6.54 -3.44
CA ARG A 53 3.67 7.86 -3.81
C ARG A 53 2.95 8.99 -3.08
N ILE A 54 1.62 8.93 -2.99
CA ILE A 54 0.83 9.92 -2.23
C ILE A 54 1.23 9.86 -0.76
N LEU A 55 1.39 8.66 -0.19
CA LEU A 55 1.81 8.48 1.20
C LEU A 55 3.20 9.11 1.45
N SER A 56 4.17 8.80 0.59
CA SER A 56 5.53 9.37 0.61
C SER A 56 5.50 10.91 0.55
N ASN A 57 4.71 11.49 -0.37
CA ASN A 57 4.53 12.95 -0.43
C ASN A 57 3.92 13.55 0.85
N MET A 58 3.04 12.80 1.52
CA MET A 58 2.39 13.24 2.76
C MET A 58 3.28 13.09 3.99
N THR A 59 4.17 12.09 4.02
CA THR A 59 5.08 11.82 5.14
C THR A 59 6.45 12.51 4.96
N GLY A 60 6.78 12.95 3.75
CA GLY A 60 8.10 13.50 3.42
C GLY A 60 9.20 12.43 3.34
N GLU A 61 8.83 11.16 3.20
CA GLU A 61 9.76 10.04 3.03
C GLU A 61 9.98 9.78 1.53
N ASP A 62 11.15 10.14 1.00
CA ASP A 62 11.62 9.82 -0.38
C ASP A 62 12.52 8.56 -0.39
#